data_AF-A0A183UAQ3-F1
#
_entry.id   AF-A0A183UAQ3-F1
#
_cell.length_a   1.000
_cell.length_b   1.000
_cell.length_c   1.000
_cell.angle_alpha   90.00
_cell.angle_beta   90.00
_cell.angle_gamma   90.00
#
_symmetry.space_group_name_H-M   'P 1'
#
loop_
_entity.id
_entity.type
_entity.pdbx_description
1 polymer ?
#
loop_
_entity_poly.entity_id
_entity_poly.type
_entity_poly.pdbx_seq_one_letter_code
_entity_poly.pdbx_strand_id
1 'polypeptide(L)'
;MIMRVDDVEMKESDEVEGEDPVVSEKKELNSGNFQFDVVVCKTAINGELYRVQYPTRKTDPYASKRLRARFKRSVKMLEMKMLADTQTSSFDRGKAEHLASILSGGRALAGSLAAPRMLDEETYVGRCFQSSSPIHYALGFFIDRVLYLCPMKGTFEMRRSIAYINERGKGNTTVDADAGEVESDSEQAPGPAPIRVRFLRPETEKQKKRREESSLHRSKLIEQDPWIPLEIHSQMESVSREKRDALLAPREQRKSIAEAPDPENLIEEAIIGEKLAQLDLEKCDQLISLRRIRHLPDVEQVHALIIKARIITTPEAVRYLSEDTTRDVFVMHVRDFAHMVCGVWVIKSEMLYQGDDHQTALRSARDLALCLITSGLPVRRSDLRRAFGLSIADLDAILSTFAKVDPNCQERGWILRVEPDITFGRSKLELDVMVSERRYWHKRWEQIHRYLSAQEAKVKATASRHRSSSRSVVFLSFLFHVK
;
A
#
# COMPACT_ATOMS: atom_id res chain seq x y z
N MET A 1 -34.49 -17.91 -27.51
CA MET A 1 -35.91 -17.55 -27.68
C MET A 1 -36.03 -16.12 -27.14
N ILE A 2 -35.94 -15.09 -28.00
CA ILE A 2 -37.10 -14.34 -28.60
C ILE A 2 -37.74 -13.50 -27.47
N MET A 3 -37.73 -12.15 -27.41
CA MET A 3 -37.89 -11.03 -28.38
C MET A 3 -37.32 -9.73 -27.80
N ARG A 4 -36.60 -8.90 -28.59
CA ARG A 4 -36.95 -7.84 -29.57
C ARG A 4 -37.20 -6.46 -28.96
N VAL A 5 -36.48 -5.54 -29.59
CA VAL A 5 -36.35 -4.10 -29.45
C VAL A 5 -37.31 -3.48 -30.46
N ASP A 6 -38.03 -2.43 -30.07
CA ASP A 6 -38.74 -1.57 -31.01
C ASP A 6 -38.21 -0.13 -30.92
N ASP A 7 -38.12 0.43 -32.12
CA ASP A 7 -37.57 1.69 -32.59
C ASP A 7 -38.24 2.94 -32.02
N VAL A 8 -37.47 4.04 -31.91
CA VAL A 8 -37.98 5.40 -32.17
C VAL A 8 -36.91 6.20 -32.93
N GLU A 9 -37.33 6.66 -34.10
CA GLU A 9 -36.57 7.36 -35.15
C GLU A 9 -35.91 8.67 -34.70
N MET A 10 -34.73 8.93 -35.27
CA MET A 10 -34.12 10.25 -35.36
C MET A 10 -34.83 11.10 -36.42
N LYS A 11 -35.16 12.34 -36.08
CA LYS A 11 -35.39 13.40 -37.06
C LYS A 11 -34.30 14.45 -36.93
N GLU A 12 -33.58 14.60 -38.04
CA GLU A 12 -32.60 15.62 -38.35
C GLU A 12 -33.35 16.90 -38.75
N SER A 13 -32.95 18.05 -38.22
CA SER A 13 -33.43 19.36 -38.70
C SER A 13 -32.38 20.44 -38.44
N ASP A 14 -31.69 20.76 -39.55
CA ASP A 14 -31.13 22.03 -40.04
C ASP A 14 -30.45 23.02 -39.08
N GLU A 15 -29.18 23.28 -39.41
CA GLU A 15 -28.35 24.39 -38.97
C GLU A 15 -28.98 25.75 -39.33
N VAL A 16 -29.06 26.65 -38.36
CA VAL A 16 -29.14 28.10 -38.60
C VAL A 16 -28.13 28.77 -37.67
N GLU A 17 -27.10 29.37 -38.27
CA GLU A 17 -26.15 30.25 -37.62
C GLU A 17 -26.87 31.49 -37.06
N GLY A 18 -26.61 31.80 -35.79
CA GLY A 18 -27.04 33.02 -35.13
C GLY A 18 -26.16 33.26 -33.91
N GLU A 19 -25.16 34.11 -34.07
CA GLU A 19 -24.42 34.70 -32.95
C GLU A 19 -25.37 35.54 -32.11
N ASP A 20 -25.49 35.23 -30.82
CA ASP A 20 -26.06 36.16 -29.83
C ASP A 20 -25.20 36.17 -28.55
N PRO A 21 -25.02 37.35 -27.93
CA PRO A 21 -23.99 37.60 -26.95
C PRO A 21 -24.35 37.03 -25.57
N VAL A 22 -23.35 36.48 -24.89
CA VAL A 22 -23.41 36.07 -23.49
C VAL A 22 -23.61 37.32 -22.62
N VAL A 23 -24.87 37.67 -22.36
CA VAL A 23 -25.23 38.54 -21.24
C VAL A 23 -25.18 37.68 -19.98
N SER A 24 -24.04 37.73 -19.29
CA SER A 24 -23.92 37.18 -17.94
C SER A 24 -24.75 38.03 -16.97
N GLU A 25 -26.04 37.73 -16.85
CA GLU A 25 -26.79 38.11 -15.65
C GLU A 25 -26.25 37.30 -14.47
N LYS A 26 -25.23 37.85 -13.80
CA LYS A 26 -24.92 37.50 -12.42
C LYS A 26 -26.11 37.93 -11.58
N LYS A 27 -27.11 37.05 -11.46
CA LYS A 27 -28.04 37.09 -10.34
C LYS A 27 -27.22 36.91 -9.07
N GLU A 28 -26.90 38.02 -8.41
CA GLU A 28 -26.52 38.03 -7.01
C GLU A 28 -27.66 37.37 -6.23
N LEU A 29 -27.53 36.07 -6.00
CA LEU A 29 -28.22 35.44 -4.89
C LEU A 29 -27.60 36.02 -3.61
N ASN A 30 -28.21 37.10 -3.12
CA ASN A 30 -28.17 37.45 -1.71
C ASN A 30 -28.89 36.33 -0.92
N SER A 31 -28.25 35.15 -0.87
CA SER A 31 -28.53 34.16 0.16
C SER A 31 -28.11 34.82 1.46
N GLY A 32 -29.09 35.19 2.30
CA GLY A 32 -28.81 35.66 3.65
C GLY A 32 -27.85 34.68 4.30
N ASN A 33 -26.62 35.12 4.57
CA ASN A 33 -25.58 34.29 5.16
C ASN A 33 -26.04 33.86 6.56
N PHE A 34 -26.62 32.66 6.66
CA PHE A 34 -26.92 32.03 7.93
C PHE A 34 -25.60 31.60 8.57
N GLN A 35 -25.00 32.51 9.34
CA GLN A 35 -23.85 32.20 10.18
C GLN A 35 -24.35 31.52 11.46
N PHE A 36 -23.70 30.43 11.84
CA PHE A 36 -23.95 29.70 13.08
C PHE A 36 -22.62 29.20 13.65
N ASP A 37 -22.55 29.12 14.97
CA ASP A 37 -21.37 28.63 15.66
C ASP A 37 -21.29 27.10 15.58
N VAL A 38 -20.07 26.57 15.47
CA VAL A 38 -19.82 25.12 15.48
C VAL A 38 -19.02 24.75 16.72
N VAL A 39 -19.56 23.85 17.52
CA VAL A 39 -18.93 23.34 18.75
C VAL A 39 -18.62 21.87 18.58
N VAL A 40 -17.34 21.49 18.66
CA VAL A 40 -16.94 20.09 18.68
C VAL A 40 -16.96 19.57 20.11
N CYS A 41 -17.94 18.72 20.41
CA CYS A 41 -18.10 18.09 21.72
C CYS A 41 -17.03 17.00 21.93
N LYS A 42 -16.62 16.81 23.18
CA LYS A 42 -15.75 15.69 23.58
C LYS A 42 -16.58 14.59 24.20
N THR A 43 -16.40 13.36 23.71
CA THR A 43 -16.94 12.17 24.36
C THR A 43 -16.41 12.07 25.79
N ALA A 44 -17.23 11.55 26.72
CA ALA A 44 -16.82 11.35 28.11
C ALA A 44 -15.52 10.53 28.20
N ILE A 45 -14.70 10.80 29.22
CA ILE A 45 -13.36 10.19 29.39
C ILE A 45 -13.41 8.66 29.39
N ASN A 46 -14.53 8.08 29.84
CA ASN A 46 -14.77 6.63 29.92
C ASN A 46 -15.92 6.17 29.00
N GLY A 47 -16.24 6.93 27.95
CA GLY A 47 -17.34 6.62 27.03
C GLY A 47 -16.86 6.56 25.58
N GLU A 48 -17.46 5.65 24.81
CA GLU A 48 -17.33 5.60 23.35
C GLU A 48 -18.72 5.83 22.73
N LEU A 49 -18.78 6.62 21.67
CA LEU A 49 -20.01 6.88 20.91
C LEU A 49 -20.01 6.06 19.63
N TYR A 50 -21.04 5.24 19.44
CA TYR A 50 -21.21 4.40 18.27
C TYR A 50 -22.59 4.59 17.64
N ARG A 51 -22.64 4.49 16.31
CA ARG A 51 -23.91 4.39 15.58
C ARG A 51 -24.27 2.91 15.40
N VAL A 52 -25.48 2.50 15.79
CA VAL A 52 -25.98 1.13 15.56
C VAL A 52 -27.06 1.18 14.50
N GLN A 53 -26.88 0.48 13.38
CA GLN A 53 -27.79 0.50 12.25
C GLN A 53 -28.37 -0.88 12.00
N TYR A 54 -29.68 -0.95 11.71
CA TYR A 54 -30.41 -2.18 11.38
C TYR A 54 -30.99 -2.06 9.97
N PRO A 55 -30.25 -2.46 8.91
CA PRO A 55 -30.61 -2.16 7.52
C PRO A 55 -31.98 -2.73 7.09
N THR A 56 -32.41 -3.84 7.69
CA THR A 56 -33.59 -4.59 7.24
C THR A 56 -34.78 -4.49 8.18
N ARG A 57 -34.70 -3.69 9.26
CA ARG A 57 -35.75 -3.65 10.28
C ARG A 57 -36.65 -2.42 10.11
N LYS A 58 -37.97 -2.65 10.13
CA LYS A 58 -39.01 -1.61 10.01
C LYS A 58 -39.47 -1.03 11.35
N THR A 59 -39.13 -1.68 12.46
CA THR A 59 -39.54 -1.30 13.82
C THR A 59 -38.34 -0.91 14.66
N ASP A 60 -38.55 -0.01 15.61
CA ASP A 60 -37.52 0.41 16.54
C ASP A 60 -37.02 -0.79 17.38
N PRO A 61 -35.72 -1.15 17.32
CA PRO A 61 -35.14 -2.22 18.14
C PRO A 61 -35.23 -1.95 19.64
N TYR A 62 -35.22 -0.69 20.06
CA TYR A 62 -35.23 -0.30 21.48
C TYR A 62 -36.63 -0.30 22.09
N ALA A 63 -37.69 -0.44 21.28
CA ALA A 63 -39.06 -0.64 21.78
C ALA A 63 -39.31 -2.06 22.32
N SER A 64 -38.37 -3.00 22.12
CA SER A 64 -38.50 -4.37 22.62
C SER A 64 -38.38 -4.43 24.15
N LYS A 65 -39.40 -4.99 24.82
CA LYS A 65 -39.47 -5.09 26.29
C LYS A 65 -38.35 -5.95 26.92
N ARG A 66 -37.71 -6.83 26.14
CA ARG A 66 -36.62 -7.70 26.60
C ARG A 66 -35.45 -7.65 25.62
N LEU A 67 -34.75 -6.53 25.65
CA LEU A 67 -33.54 -6.33 24.88
C LEU A 67 -32.32 -6.76 25.71
N ARG A 68 -31.46 -7.60 25.15
CA ARG A 68 -30.19 -8.01 25.77
C ARG A 68 -29.05 -7.70 24.82
N ALA A 69 -27.94 -7.20 25.33
CA ALA A 69 -26.76 -6.92 24.52
C ALA A 69 -25.50 -7.45 25.18
N ARG A 70 -24.54 -7.82 24.34
CA ARG A 70 -23.19 -8.17 24.77
C ARG A 70 -22.18 -7.67 23.74
N PHE A 71 -20.98 -7.38 24.21
CA PHE A 71 -19.96 -6.71 23.44
C PHE A 71 -18.60 -7.38 23.58
N LYS A 72 -17.88 -7.54 22.47
CA LYS A 72 -16.47 -7.92 22.45
C LYS A 72 -15.62 -6.67 22.22
N ARG A 73 -14.74 -6.36 23.16
CA ARG A 73 -14.00 -5.09 23.19
C ARG A 73 -12.88 -5.05 22.14
N SER A 74 -12.12 -6.13 22.00
CA SER A 74 -10.91 -6.16 21.16
C SER A 74 -11.29 -6.15 19.68
N VAL A 75 -12.27 -6.98 19.30
CA VAL A 75 -12.74 -7.11 17.91
C VAL A 75 -13.89 -6.17 17.56
N LYS A 76 -14.29 -5.30 18.49
CA LYS A 76 -15.41 -4.34 18.36
C LYS A 76 -16.62 -5.01 17.71
N MET A 77 -17.21 -5.96 18.42
CA MET A 77 -18.37 -6.73 17.98
C MET A 77 -19.52 -6.58 18.97
N LEU A 78 -20.69 -6.20 18.48
CA LEU A 78 -21.90 -6.03 19.26
C LEU A 78 -22.91 -7.11 18.86
N GLU A 79 -23.44 -7.82 19.85
CA GLU A 79 -24.60 -8.69 19.67
C GLU A 79 -25.79 -8.13 20.45
N MET A 80 -26.95 -8.10 19.80
CA MET A 80 -28.21 -7.68 20.41
C MET A 80 -29.27 -8.75 20.17
N LYS A 81 -29.88 -9.22 21.26
CA LYS A 81 -30.98 -10.19 21.28
C LYS A 81 -32.27 -9.48 21.63
N MET A 82 -33.30 -9.71 20.83
CA MET A 82 -34.59 -9.03 20.92
C MET A 82 -35.70 -10.05 20.74
N LEU A 83 -36.87 -9.77 21.30
CA LEU A 83 -38.05 -10.58 21.02
C LEU A 83 -38.56 -10.35 19.59
N ALA A 84 -38.93 -11.43 18.93
CA ALA A 84 -39.68 -11.44 17.70
C ALA A 84 -41.11 -10.96 17.95
N ASP A 85 -41.73 -10.38 16.92
CA ASP A 85 -43.13 -9.99 16.98
C ASP A 85 -44.03 -11.22 16.75
N THR A 86 -44.48 -11.82 17.84
CA THR A 86 -45.35 -13.01 17.82
C THR A 86 -46.84 -12.66 17.71
N GLN A 87 -47.21 -11.38 17.67
CA GLN A 87 -48.61 -10.93 17.69
C GLN A 87 -49.16 -10.65 16.29
N THR A 88 -48.27 -10.53 15.30
CA THR A 88 -48.65 -10.30 13.91
C THR A 88 -49.10 -11.57 13.21
N SER A 89 -50.01 -11.45 12.24
CA SER A 89 -50.43 -12.55 11.37
C SER A 89 -49.31 -13.12 10.50
N SER A 90 -48.19 -12.40 10.37
CA SER A 90 -46.97 -12.86 9.70
C SER A 90 -46.15 -13.87 10.50
N PHE A 91 -46.47 -14.09 11.79
CA PHE A 91 -45.75 -15.04 12.64
C PHE A 91 -46.38 -16.44 12.60
N ASP A 92 -45.64 -17.40 12.05
CA ASP A 92 -46.05 -18.81 12.02
C ASP A 92 -45.58 -19.52 13.28
N ARG A 93 -46.49 -19.63 14.25
CA ARG A 93 -46.24 -20.28 15.53
C ARG A 93 -45.80 -21.73 15.40
N GLY A 94 -46.43 -22.50 14.50
CA GLY A 94 -46.11 -23.91 14.29
C GLY A 94 -44.68 -24.11 13.79
N LYS A 95 -44.22 -23.27 12.86
CA LYS A 95 -42.82 -23.28 12.41
C LYS A 95 -41.85 -22.85 13.50
N ALA A 96 -42.19 -21.84 14.30
CA ALA A 96 -41.33 -21.37 15.38
C ALA A 96 -41.15 -22.43 16.48
N GLU A 97 -42.21 -23.17 16.82
CA GLU A 97 -42.16 -24.31 17.75
C GLU A 97 -41.37 -25.49 17.16
N HIS A 98 -41.58 -25.80 15.87
CA HIS A 98 -40.81 -26.84 15.19
C HIS A 98 -39.31 -26.55 15.15
N LEU A 99 -38.93 -25.31 14.81
CA LEU A 99 -37.52 -24.88 14.81
C LEU A 99 -36.92 -24.95 16.22
N ALA A 100 -37.67 -24.55 17.25
CA ALA A 100 -37.21 -24.65 18.63
C ALA A 100 -37.00 -26.11 19.08
N SER A 101 -37.88 -27.01 18.66
CA SER A 101 -37.77 -28.46 18.92
C SER A 101 -36.54 -29.07 18.25
N ILE A 102 -36.27 -28.72 16.99
CA ILE A 102 -35.07 -29.15 16.26
C ILE A 102 -33.79 -28.68 16.97
N LEU A 103 -33.74 -27.41 17.38
CA LEU A 103 -32.58 -26.84 18.04
C LEU A 103 -32.33 -27.44 19.43
N SER A 104 -33.39 -27.89 20.11
CA SER A 104 -33.30 -28.56 21.41
C SER A 104 -32.95 -30.05 21.30
N GLY A 105 -32.64 -30.55 20.10
CA GLY A 105 -32.23 -31.93 19.86
C GLY A 105 -33.31 -32.98 20.11
N GLY A 106 -34.59 -32.60 20.01
CA GLY A 106 -35.73 -33.51 20.23
C GLY A 106 -35.87 -34.09 21.64
N ARG A 107 -34.95 -33.80 22.57
CA ARG A 107 -35.01 -34.21 23.97
C ARG A 107 -35.55 -33.05 24.80
N ALA A 108 -36.87 -32.98 24.89
CA ALA A 108 -37.48 -32.34 26.05
C ALA A 108 -37.13 -33.18 27.29
N LEU A 109 -35.95 -32.95 27.88
CA LEU A 109 -35.66 -33.42 29.23
C LEU A 109 -36.64 -32.70 30.15
N ALA A 110 -37.66 -33.44 30.58
CA ALA A 110 -38.58 -33.06 31.63
C ALA A 110 -37.75 -32.66 32.87
N GLY A 111 -37.54 -31.36 33.07
CA GLY A 111 -36.77 -30.82 34.19
C GLY A 111 -35.86 -29.63 33.88
N SER A 112 -35.51 -29.34 32.62
CA SER A 112 -34.72 -28.14 32.32
C SER A 112 -35.64 -26.94 32.05
N LEU A 113 -35.65 -25.97 32.96
CA LEU A 113 -36.39 -24.69 32.86
C LEU A 113 -35.88 -23.76 31.72
N ALA A 114 -34.97 -24.22 30.87
CA ALA A 114 -34.17 -23.36 29.98
C ALA A 114 -34.25 -23.70 28.47
N ALA A 115 -35.06 -24.68 28.04
CA ALA A 115 -35.28 -24.91 26.61
C ALA A 115 -36.38 -23.97 26.09
N PRO A 116 -36.11 -23.11 25.08
CA PRO A 116 -37.13 -22.25 24.51
C PRO A 116 -38.21 -23.12 23.85
N ARG A 117 -39.46 -22.95 24.27
CA ARG A 117 -40.62 -23.67 23.69
C ARG A 117 -40.92 -23.24 22.26
N MET A 118 -40.43 -22.07 21.86
CA MET A 118 -40.68 -21.44 20.58
C MET A 118 -39.49 -20.54 20.25
N LEU A 119 -39.12 -20.45 18.97
CA LEU A 119 -38.09 -19.50 18.51
C LEU A 119 -38.69 -18.10 18.45
N ASP A 120 -38.71 -17.41 19.59
CA ASP A 120 -39.27 -16.07 19.78
C ASP A 120 -38.19 -14.99 19.97
N GLU A 121 -36.91 -15.35 19.81
CA GLU A 121 -35.79 -14.41 19.91
C GLU A 121 -35.07 -14.24 18.57
N GLU A 122 -34.83 -12.99 18.20
CA GLU A 122 -33.97 -12.62 17.09
C GLU A 122 -32.61 -12.15 17.60
N THR A 123 -31.55 -12.74 17.07
CA THR A 123 -30.17 -12.32 17.38
C THR A 123 -29.61 -11.51 16.22
N TYR A 124 -29.11 -10.31 16.50
CA TYR A 124 -28.42 -9.46 15.54
C TYR A 124 -26.97 -9.29 15.96
N VAL A 125 -26.04 -9.40 15.02
CA VAL A 125 -24.61 -9.22 15.25
C VAL A 125 -24.10 -8.16 14.29
N GLY A 126 -23.40 -7.17 14.84
CA GLY A 126 -22.72 -6.12 14.08
C GLY A 126 -21.24 -6.06 14.43
N ARG A 127 -20.42 -5.72 13.44
CA ARG A 127 -18.98 -5.49 13.61
C ARG A 127 -18.69 -4.05 13.21
N CYS A 128 -17.95 -3.36 14.06
CA CYS A 128 -17.44 -2.04 13.75
C CYS A 128 -16.02 -2.21 13.22
N PHE A 129 -15.85 -2.03 11.91
CA PHE A 129 -14.53 -2.02 11.31
C PHE A 129 -13.85 -0.69 11.58
N GLN A 130 -12.60 -0.74 12.04
CA GLN A 130 -11.73 0.43 11.99
C GLN A 130 -11.37 0.64 10.52
N SER A 131 -11.84 1.74 9.96
CA SER A 131 -11.40 2.19 8.65
C SER A 131 -10.11 2.99 8.84
N SER A 132 -9.08 2.70 8.03
CA SER A 132 -7.92 3.58 7.89
C SER A 132 -8.21 4.78 6.98
N SER A 133 -9.46 4.92 6.52
CA SER A 133 -9.89 6.09 5.76
C SER A 133 -9.84 7.34 6.64
N PRO A 134 -9.43 8.49 6.08
CA PRO A 134 -9.47 9.79 6.79
C PRO A 134 -10.90 10.29 7.06
N ILE A 135 -11.93 9.52 6.65
CA ILE A 135 -13.33 9.89 6.84
C ILE A 135 -13.75 9.60 8.28
N HIS A 136 -13.99 10.67 9.04
CA HIS A 136 -14.57 10.61 10.37
C HIS A 136 -16.05 10.96 10.34
N TYR A 137 -16.86 10.16 11.03
CA TYR A 137 -18.28 10.44 11.19
C TYR A 137 -18.55 11.13 12.54
N ALA A 138 -19.45 12.10 12.55
CA ALA A 138 -19.91 12.77 13.77
C ALA A 138 -21.45 12.82 13.80
N LEU A 139 -22.03 12.88 15.01
CA LEU A 139 -23.43 13.27 15.19
C LEU A 139 -23.50 14.80 15.23
N GLY A 140 -24.37 15.38 14.41
CA GLY A 140 -24.64 16.81 14.37
C GLY A 140 -26.06 17.11 14.82
N PHE A 141 -26.24 18.09 15.69
CA PHE A 141 -27.56 18.60 16.05
C PHE A 141 -27.48 20.10 16.38
N PHE A 142 -28.61 20.79 16.16
CA PHE A 142 -28.72 22.22 16.40
C PHE A 142 -29.43 22.49 17.73
N ILE A 143 -28.85 23.37 18.54
CA ILE A 143 -29.50 23.95 19.73
C ILE A 143 -29.25 25.46 19.64
N ASP A 144 -30.32 26.26 19.68
CA ASP A 144 -30.24 27.73 19.70
C ASP A 144 -29.30 28.34 18.63
N ARG A 145 -29.38 27.85 17.39
CA ARG A 145 -28.51 28.25 16.25
C ARG A 145 -27.02 27.93 16.43
N VAL A 146 -26.67 26.98 17.27
CA VAL A 146 -25.32 26.43 17.39
C VAL A 146 -25.33 24.96 16.93
N LEU A 147 -24.42 24.61 16.02
CA LEU A 147 -24.21 23.23 15.57
C LEU A 147 -23.22 22.54 16.51
N TYR A 148 -23.69 21.53 17.22
CA TYR A 148 -22.84 20.68 18.03
C TYR A 148 -22.46 19.43 17.25
N LEU A 149 -21.16 19.14 17.18
CA LEU A 149 -20.59 17.97 16.52
C LEU A 149 -19.98 17.03 17.56
N CYS A 150 -20.52 15.83 17.68
CA CYS A 150 -20.01 14.77 18.54
C CYS A 150 -19.30 13.69 17.68
N PRO A 151 -17.96 13.59 17.72
CA PRO A 151 -17.23 12.57 16.96
C PRO A 151 -17.64 11.15 17.37
N MET A 152 -17.88 10.30 16.39
CA MET A 152 -18.22 8.89 16.61
C MET A 152 -16.98 8.01 16.46
N LYS A 153 -16.90 6.96 17.29
CA LYS A 153 -15.84 5.96 17.20
C LYS A 153 -16.03 5.00 16.02
N GLY A 154 -17.27 4.80 15.60
CA GLY A 154 -17.59 4.02 14.40
C GLY A 154 -19.07 3.63 14.30
N THR A 155 -19.38 2.77 13.34
CA THR A 155 -20.73 2.27 13.07
C THR A 155 -20.77 0.74 13.17
N PHE A 156 -21.77 0.21 13.86
CA PHE A 156 -22.16 -1.19 13.81
C PHE A 156 -23.27 -1.39 12.80
N GLU A 157 -22.95 -2.05 11.69
CA GLU A 157 -23.96 -2.58 10.77
C GLU A 157 -24.49 -3.91 11.30
N MET A 158 -25.68 -3.89 11.88
CA MET A 158 -26.30 -5.07 12.48
C MET A 158 -26.89 -5.97 11.40
N ARG A 159 -26.57 -7.27 11.45
CA ARG A 159 -27.15 -8.29 10.57
C ARG A 159 -27.82 -9.36 11.41
N ARG A 160 -28.99 -9.83 10.96
CA ARG A 160 -29.70 -10.94 11.62
C ARG A 160 -28.83 -12.20 11.52
N SER A 161 -28.53 -12.79 12.66
CA SER A 161 -27.75 -14.02 12.75
C SER A 161 -28.66 -15.22 12.55
N ILE A 162 -28.24 -16.14 11.70
CA ILE A 162 -28.85 -17.46 11.49
C ILE A 162 -27.95 -18.59 12.02
N ALA A 163 -27.03 -18.27 12.94
CA ALA A 163 -26.04 -19.23 13.44
C ALA A 163 -26.65 -20.52 13.99
N TYR A 164 -27.86 -20.44 14.57
CA TYR A 164 -28.63 -21.58 15.05
C TYR A 164 -28.90 -22.63 13.95
N ILE A 165 -28.96 -22.24 12.68
CA ILE A 165 -29.14 -23.18 11.55
C ILE A 165 -27.87 -24.02 11.33
N ASN A 166 -26.69 -23.43 11.52
CA ASN A 166 -25.41 -24.12 11.31
C ASN A 166 -25.10 -25.12 12.43
N GLU A 167 -25.60 -24.89 13.64
CA GLU A 167 -25.43 -25.79 14.78
C GLU A 167 -26.16 -27.13 14.59
N ARG A 168 -27.19 -27.18 13.72
CA ARG A 168 -27.90 -28.40 13.28
C ARG A 168 -26.97 -29.47 12.72
N GLY A 169 -25.91 -29.06 12.02
CA GLY A 169 -25.00 -29.99 11.32
C GLY A 169 -24.05 -30.74 12.24
N LYS A 170 -23.78 -30.25 13.45
CA LYS A 170 -22.80 -30.86 14.38
C LYS A 170 -23.40 -31.95 15.27
N GLY A 171 -24.72 -31.95 15.48
CA GLY A 171 -25.41 -32.94 16.31
C GLY A 171 -25.72 -34.26 15.60
N ASN A 172 -25.83 -34.27 14.26
CA ASN A 172 -26.13 -35.48 13.48
C ASN A 172 -24.88 -36.25 13.05
N THR A 173 -23.70 -35.63 12.96
CA THR A 173 -22.49 -36.33 12.47
C THR A 173 -21.86 -37.27 13.49
N THR A 174 -22.26 -37.20 14.77
CA THR A 174 -21.72 -38.06 15.82
C THR A 174 -22.49 -39.37 16.00
N VAL A 175 -23.62 -39.57 15.32
CA VAL A 175 -24.46 -40.77 15.48
C VAL A 175 -24.26 -41.78 14.35
N ASP A 176 -23.85 -41.33 13.16
CA ASP A 176 -23.65 -42.20 11.97
C ASP A 176 -22.20 -42.65 11.77
N ALA A 177 -21.27 -42.31 12.68
CA ALA A 177 -19.85 -42.69 12.58
C ALA A 177 -19.48 -43.95 13.39
N ASP A 178 -20.42 -44.59 14.08
CA ASP A 178 -20.18 -45.74 14.98
C ASP A 178 -20.82 -47.05 14.49
N ALA A 179 -21.25 -47.12 13.23
CA ALA A 179 -21.85 -48.32 12.64
C ALA A 179 -21.32 -48.61 11.23
N GLY A 180 -20.11 -49.15 11.16
CA GLY A 180 -19.63 -49.84 9.96
C GLY A 180 -18.17 -49.58 9.64
N GLU A 181 -17.28 -50.39 10.23
CA GLU A 181 -16.29 -51.19 9.49
C GLU A 181 -15.51 -52.04 10.51
N VAL A 182 -15.97 -53.27 10.65
CA VAL A 182 -15.19 -54.38 11.19
C VAL A 182 -14.28 -54.88 10.07
N GLU A 183 -13.00 -54.55 10.13
CA GLU A 183 -11.97 -55.37 9.49
C GLU A 183 -10.92 -55.72 10.54
N SER A 184 -10.82 -57.02 10.77
CA SER A 184 -9.94 -57.70 11.70
C SER A 184 -8.53 -57.77 11.11
N ASP A 185 -7.51 -57.24 11.77
CA ASP A 185 -6.32 -58.03 12.09
C ASP A 185 -5.42 -57.40 13.18
N SER A 186 -4.99 -58.27 14.08
CA SER A 186 -3.82 -58.25 14.97
C SER A 186 -3.59 -57.09 15.96
N GLU A 187 -3.73 -57.44 17.23
CA GLU A 187 -3.10 -56.78 18.37
C GLU A 187 -1.56 -56.69 18.21
N GLN A 188 -1.04 -55.47 18.16
CA GLN A 188 0.33 -55.19 18.62
C GLN A 188 0.29 -53.98 19.56
N ALA A 189 0.80 -54.22 20.78
CA ALA A 189 0.93 -53.23 21.84
C ALA A 189 1.61 -51.94 21.34
N PRO A 190 1.23 -50.75 21.85
CA PRO A 190 1.86 -49.51 21.45
C PRO A 190 3.26 -49.46 22.07
N GLY A 191 4.28 -49.72 21.27
CA GLY A 191 5.64 -49.32 21.59
C GLY A 191 5.73 -47.80 21.75
N PRO A 192 6.71 -47.27 22.52
CA PRO A 192 6.80 -45.85 22.81
C PRO A 192 7.09 -45.09 21.51
N ALA A 193 6.06 -44.44 20.96
CA ALA A 193 6.23 -43.56 19.81
C ALA A 193 7.13 -42.38 20.22
N PRO A 194 8.26 -42.14 19.53
CA PRO A 194 9.15 -41.04 19.87
C PRO A 194 8.39 -39.71 19.74
N ILE A 195 8.42 -38.90 20.81
CA ILE A 195 7.85 -37.55 20.84
C ILE A 195 8.59 -36.72 19.79
N ARG A 196 7.98 -36.60 18.61
CA ARG A 196 8.52 -35.83 17.51
C ARG A 196 8.19 -34.35 17.74
N VAL A 197 9.02 -33.68 18.54
CA VAL A 197 8.99 -32.22 18.71
C VAL A 197 9.27 -31.56 17.37
N ARG A 198 8.20 -31.12 16.70
CA ARG A 198 8.30 -30.23 15.54
C ARG A 198 8.62 -28.83 16.05
N PHE A 199 9.90 -28.47 16.02
CA PHE A 199 10.32 -27.09 16.22
C PHE A 199 9.64 -26.21 15.17
N LEU A 200 8.87 -25.21 15.63
CA LEU A 200 8.33 -24.19 14.75
C LEU A 200 9.52 -23.49 14.10
N ARG A 201 9.64 -23.60 12.77
CA ARG A 201 10.61 -22.81 12.03
C ARG A 201 10.31 -21.32 12.30
N PRO A 202 11.31 -20.50 12.62
CA PRO A 202 11.11 -19.07 12.74
C PRO A 202 10.57 -18.56 11.40
N GLU A 203 9.42 -17.93 11.48
CA GLU A 203 8.70 -17.49 10.31
C GLU A 203 9.26 -16.15 9.82
N THR A 204 9.36 -16.00 8.50
CA THR A 204 9.71 -14.71 7.90
C THR A 204 8.61 -13.67 8.12
N GLU A 205 8.96 -12.39 8.26
CA GLU A 205 7.96 -11.32 8.48
C GLU A 205 6.85 -11.29 7.42
N LYS A 206 7.19 -11.61 6.16
CA LYS A 206 6.22 -11.70 5.05
C LYS A 206 5.23 -12.85 5.20
N GLN A 207 5.62 -13.95 5.84
CA GLN A 207 4.71 -15.07 6.13
C GLN A 207 3.85 -14.76 7.35
N LYS A 208 4.42 -14.10 8.37
CA LYS A 208 3.70 -13.63 9.55
C LYS A 208 2.55 -12.70 9.18
N LYS A 209 2.85 -11.69 8.35
CA LYS A 209 1.85 -10.76 7.83
C LYS A 209 0.73 -11.46 7.06
N ARG A 210 1.08 -12.43 6.19
CA ARG A 210 0.08 -13.23 5.47
C ARG A 210 -0.80 -14.08 6.39
N ARG A 211 -0.24 -14.61 7.49
CA ARG A 211 -1.02 -15.35 8.48
C ARG A 211 -1.97 -14.42 9.24
N GLU A 212 -1.50 -13.26 9.65
CA GLU A 212 -2.31 -12.25 10.34
C GLU A 212 -3.47 -11.75 9.45
N GLU A 213 -3.22 -11.63 8.14
CA GLU A 213 -4.23 -11.32 7.12
C GLU A 213 -5.17 -12.48 6.78
N SER A 214 -4.92 -13.69 7.29
CA SER A 214 -5.75 -14.86 7.00
C SER A 214 -7.07 -14.85 7.78
N SER A 215 -8.14 -15.36 7.15
CA SER A 215 -9.46 -15.47 7.76
C SER A 215 -9.44 -16.35 9.02
N LEU A 216 -8.66 -17.43 9.02
CA LEU A 216 -8.52 -18.34 10.16
C LEU A 216 -7.94 -17.65 11.40
N HIS A 217 -6.93 -16.78 11.22
CA HIS A 217 -6.35 -16.05 12.33
C HIS A 217 -7.37 -15.05 12.93
N ARG A 218 -8.08 -14.30 12.08
CA ARG A 218 -9.15 -13.39 12.52
C ARG A 218 -10.27 -14.12 13.27
N SER A 219 -10.69 -15.29 12.80
CA SER A 219 -11.71 -16.10 13.48
C SER A 219 -11.26 -16.54 14.88
N LYS A 220 -9.99 -16.94 15.03
CA LYS A 220 -9.43 -17.31 16.35
C LYS A 220 -9.39 -16.13 17.31
N LEU A 221 -8.99 -14.94 16.84
CA LEU A 221 -9.01 -13.73 17.67
C LEU A 221 -10.42 -13.37 18.12
N ILE A 222 -11.39 -13.49 17.23
CA ILE A 222 -12.80 -13.28 17.56
C ILE A 222 -13.26 -14.28 18.62
N GLU A 223 -12.88 -15.55 18.52
CA GLU A 223 -13.26 -16.59 19.48
C GLU A 223 -12.63 -16.37 20.86
N GLN A 224 -11.36 -15.98 20.91
CA GLN A 224 -10.61 -15.70 22.14
C GLN A 224 -11.11 -14.46 22.90
N ASP A 225 -11.68 -13.47 22.20
CA ASP A 225 -12.15 -12.22 22.82
C ASP A 225 -13.45 -12.49 23.64
N PRO A 226 -13.46 -12.23 24.96
CA PRO A 226 -14.60 -12.57 25.81
C PRO A 226 -15.81 -11.67 25.55
N TRP A 227 -17.00 -12.24 25.74
CA TRP A 227 -18.25 -11.48 25.70
C TRP A 227 -18.47 -10.74 27.01
N ILE A 228 -18.66 -9.42 26.93
CA ILE A 228 -19.00 -8.57 28.06
C ILE A 228 -20.50 -8.26 27.99
N PRO A 229 -21.31 -8.67 28.99
CA PRO A 229 -22.73 -8.32 29.03
C PRO A 229 -22.89 -6.80 29.20
N LEU A 230 -23.86 -6.21 28.50
CA LEU A 230 -24.17 -4.79 28.58
C LEU A 230 -25.54 -4.57 29.23
N GLU A 231 -25.59 -3.61 30.14
CA GLU A 231 -26.83 -3.06 30.65
C GLU A 231 -27.35 -1.98 29.69
N ILE A 232 -28.62 -2.07 29.34
CA ILE A 232 -29.22 -1.21 28.32
C ILE A 232 -30.23 -0.30 29.00
N HIS A 233 -29.98 0.99 28.88
CA HIS A 233 -30.85 2.04 29.39
C HIS A 233 -31.65 2.64 28.24
N SER A 234 -32.96 2.76 28.43
CA SER A 234 -33.84 3.41 27.46
C SER A 234 -33.59 4.93 27.39
N GLN A 235 -34.10 5.58 26.34
CA GLN A 235 -33.96 7.03 26.17
C GLN A 235 -34.63 7.88 27.27
N MET A 236 -35.56 7.28 28.04
CA MET A 236 -36.35 7.96 29.07
C MET A 236 -35.72 7.85 30.47
N GLU A 237 -34.80 6.92 30.67
CA GLU A 237 -34.12 6.74 31.95
C GLU A 237 -33.22 7.93 32.30
N SER A 238 -33.05 8.21 33.59
CA SER A 238 -32.19 9.30 34.09
C SER A 238 -30.74 9.13 33.61
N VAL A 239 -30.20 7.90 33.67
CA VAL A 239 -28.82 7.59 33.25
C VAL A 239 -28.56 7.98 31.79
N SER A 240 -29.52 7.74 30.89
CA SER A 240 -29.42 8.10 29.48
C SER A 240 -29.49 9.61 29.26
N ARG A 241 -30.31 10.31 30.05
CA ARG A 241 -30.40 11.78 30.03
C ARG A 241 -29.12 12.43 30.54
N GLU A 242 -28.59 11.98 31.67
CA GLU A 242 -27.32 12.45 32.21
C GLU A 242 -26.16 12.28 31.22
N LYS A 243 -26.10 11.13 30.52
CA LYS A 243 -25.09 10.90 29.47
C LYS A 243 -25.29 11.81 28.27
N ARG A 244 -26.54 12.09 27.88
CA ARG A 244 -26.86 13.04 26.81
C ARG A 244 -26.42 14.43 27.22
N ASP A 245 -26.85 14.91 28.37
CA ASP A 245 -26.52 16.24 28.89
C ASP A 245 -25.00 16.41 29.07
N ALA A 246 -24.29 15.36 29.49
CA ALA A 246 -22.83 15.37 29.56
C ALA A 246 -22.14 15.46 28.18
N LEU A 247 -22.76 14.97 27.10
CA LEU A 247 -22.30 15.18 25.72
C LEU A 247 -22.58 16.62 25.24
N LEU A 248 -23.64 17.24 25.75
CA LEU A 248 -24.06 18.61 25.45
C LEU A 248 -23.31 19.66 26.27
N ALA A 249 -22.79 19.28 27.43
CA ALA A 249 -22.12 20.19 28.35
C ALA A 249 -20.92 20.84 27.66
N PRO A 250 -20.87 22.20 27.57
CA PRO A 250 -19.73 22.91 27.04
C PRO A 250 -18.49 22.58 27.88
N ARG A 251 -17.55 21.82 27.32
CA ARG A 251 -16.26 21.55 27.96
C ARG A 251 -15.27 22.53 27.40
N GLU A 252 -14.84 23.48 28.24
CA GLU A 252 -13.84 24.53 27.99
C GLU A 252 -13.64 24.89 26.53
N GLN A 253 -14.08 26.11 26.16
CA GLN A 253 -13.59 26.80 24.97
C GLN A 253 -12.07 26.87 25.05
N ARG A 254 -11.37 25.83 24.57
CA ARG A 254 -10.05 26.04 24.02
C ARG A 254 -10.29 27.05 22.92
N LYS A 255 -9.57 28.17 23.01
CA LYS A 255 -9.44 29.15 21.95
C LYS A 255 -9.44 28.42 20.62
N SER A 256 -10.21 28.95 19.67
CA SER A 256 -10.40 28.44 18.31
C SER A 256 -9.30 27.47 17.90
N ILE A 257 -9.70 26.29 17.43
CA ILE A 257 -8.82 25.41 16.65
C ILE A 257 -7.97 26.32 15.77
N ALA A 258 -6.65 26.14 15.87
CA ALA A 258 -5.61 26.94 15.22
C ALA A 258 -6.05 27.41 13.83
N GLU A 259 -5.60 28.61 13.45
CA GLU A 259 -5.68 29.16 12.08
C GLU A 259 -5.87 28.04 11.06
N ALA A 260 -6.96 28.12 10.29
CA ALA A 260 -7.27 27.12 9.29
C ALA A 260 -5.99 26.83 8.50
N PRO A 261 -5.50 25.57 8.49
CA PRO A 261 -4.27 25.25 7.81
C PRO A 261 -4.43 25.66 6.34
N ASP A 262 -3.34 26.17 5.77
CA ASP A 262 -3.33 26.56 4.37
C ASP A 262 -3.87 25.41 3.49
N PRO A 263 -4.80 25.69 2.55
CA PRO A 263 -5.43 24.65 1.76
C PRO A 263 -4.45 23.77 0.99
N GLU A 264 -3.32 24.31 0.54
CA GLU A 264 -2.29 23.53 -0.17
C GLU A 264 -1.64 22.55 0.81
N ASN A 265 -1.24 23.02 2.00
CA ASN A 265 -0.69 22.17 3.05
C ASN A 265 -1.65 21.04 3.46
N LEU A 266 -2.96 21.32 3.57
CA LEU A 266 -3.97 20.31 3.90
C LEU A 266 -4.07 19.23 2.80
N ILE A 267 -4.03 19.64 1.53
CA ILE A 267 -4.06 18.71 0.39
C ILE A 267 -2.79 17.87 0.35
N GLU A 268 -1.63 18.49 0.56
CA GLU A 268 -0.35 17.80 0.60
C GLU A 268 -0.30 16.77 1.73
N GLU A 269 -0.70 17.13 2.95
CA GLU A 269 -0.72 16.20 4.07
C GLU A 269 -1.72 15.06 3.86
N ALA A 270 -2.96 15.38 3.46
CA ALA A 270 -4.03 14.40 3.34
C ALA A 270 -3.89 13.45 2.13
N ILE A 271 -3.20 13.86 1.06
CA ILE A 271 -3.10 13.08 -0.19
C ILE A 271 -1.68 12.59 -0.46
N ILE A 272 -0.66 13.40 -0.14
CA ILE A 272 0.74 13.19 -0.56
C ILE A 272 1.59 12.66 0.61
N GLY A 273 1.34 13.10 1.85
CA GLY A 273 2.17 12.85 3.04
C GLY A 273 2.47 11.38 3.31
N GLU A 274 1.46 10.50 3.32
CA GLU A 274 1.68 9.06 3.54
C GLU A 274 2.49 8.40 2.42
N LYS A 275 2.33 8.87 1.18
CA LYS A 275 3.10 8.34 0.05
C LYS A 275 4.54 8.79 0.18
N LEU A 276 4.82 10.05 0.53
CA LEU A 276 6.16 10.62 0.71
C LEU A 276 7.05 9.83 1.69
N ALA A 277 6.49 9.39 2.82
CA ALA A 277 7.21 8.62 3.83
C ALA A 277 7.68 7.22 3.37
N GLN A 278 7.19 6.72 2.23
CA GLN A 278 7.52 5.39 1.70
C GLN A 278 8.64 5.40 0.63
N LEU A 279 9.37 6.52 0.46
CA LEU A 279 10.46 6.54 -0.52
C LEU A 279 11.67 5.83 0.08
N ASP A 280 12.14 4.79 -0.58
CA ASP A 280 13.39 4.13 -0.22
C ASP A 280 14.42 4.49 -1.28
N LEU A 281 15.19 5.54 -1.00
CA LEU A 281 16.20 6.04 -1.94
C LEU A 281 17.39 5.08 -2.09
N GLU A 282 17.50 4.03 -1.28
CA GLU A 282 18.46 2.95 -1.52
C GLU A 282 18.02 2.02 -2.66
N LYS A 283 16.72 2.00 -3.00
CA LYS A 283 16.18 1.18 -4.08
C LYS A 283 16.11 1.96 -5.40
N CYS A 284 17.14 1.78 -6.21
CA CYS A 284 17.22 2.44 -7.53
C CYS A 284 16.12 2.04 -8.53
N ASP A 285 15.45 0.91 -8.35
CA ASP A 285 14.39 0.43 -9.27
C ASP A 285 12.98 0.88 -8.84
N GLN A 286 12.86 1.71 -7.80
CA GLN A 286 11.58 2.26 -7.37
C GLN A 286 11.03 3.25 -8.39
N LEU A 287 9.71 3.22 -8.62
CA LEU A 287 9.01 4.22 -9.42
C LEU A 287 8.83 5.52 -8.62
N ILE A 288 9.54 6.56 -9.03
CA ILE A 288 9.49 7.90 -8.42
C ILE A 288 8.73 8.84 -9.37
N SER A 289 7.77 9.62 -8.87
CA SER A 289 7.07 10.65 -9.68
C SER A 289 7.82 11.98 -9.63
N LEU A 290 7.88 12.72 -10.74
CA LEU A 290 8.56 14.03 -10.78
C LEU A 290 7.94 15.03 -9.81
N ARG A 291 6.60 15.02 -9.68
CA ARG A 291 5.90 15.90 -8.72
C ARG A 291 6.38 15.68 -7.29
N ARG A 292 6.55 14.41 -6.91
CA ARG A 292 6.96 14.05 -5.55
C ARG A 292 8.38 14.52 -5.22
N ILE A 293 9.27 14.58 -6.20
CA ILE A 293 10.66 15.01 -6.00
C ILE A 293 10.71 16.42 -5.41
N ARG A 294 9.84 17.34 -5.85
CA ARG A 294 9.83 18.74 -5.41
C ARG A 294 9.48 18.94 -3.92
N HIS A 295 8.85 17.94 -3.30
CA HIS A 295 8.46 17.99 -1.89
C HIS A 295 9.46 17.24 -0.98
N LEU A 296 10.56 16.72 -1.52
CA LEU A 296 11.63 16.14 -0.71
C LEU A 296 12.59 17.25 -0.23
N PRO A 297 13.35 17.02 0.86
CA PRO A 297 14.48 17.88 1.21
C PRO A 297 15.50 18.00 0.08
N ASP A 298 16.20 19.14 -0.04
CA ASP A 298 17.07 19.48 -1.19
C ASP A 298 17.97 18.33 -1.68
N VAL A 299 18.73 17.72 -0.77
CA VAL A 299 19.64 16.61 -1.10
C VAL A 299 18.88 15.38 -1.62
N GLU A 300 17.75 15.07 -0.99
CA GLU A 300 16.89 13.96 -1.39
C GLU A 300 16.19 14.21 -2.72
N GLN A 301 15.88 15.47 -3.06
CA GLN A 301 15.36 15.81 -4.39
C GLN A 301 16.36 15.41 -5.48
N VAL A 302 17.62 15.81 -5.29
CA VAL A 302 18.71 15.51 -6.23
C VAL A 302 18.92 13.99 -6.31
N HIS A 303 18.95 13.31 -5.17
CA HIS A 303 19.11 11.86 -5.11
C HIS A 303 17.98 11.12 -5.87
N ALA A 304 16.72 11.46 -5.56
CA ALA A 304 15.54 10.87 -6.19
C ALA A 304 15.48 11.15 -7.70
N LEU A 305 15.89 12.35 -8.12
CA LEU A 305 15.96 12.71 -9.53
C LEU A 305 17.00 11.87 -10.28
N ILE A 306 18.19 11.67 -9.71
CA ILE A 306 19.23 10.85 -10.33
C ILE A 306 18.81 9.38 -10.43
N ILE A 307 18.17 8.82 -9.40
CA ILE A 307 17.59 7.47 -9.44
C ILE A 307 16.59 7.33 -10.58
N LYS A 308 15.68 8.31 -10.71
CA LYS A 308 14.62 8.31 -11.72
C LYS A 308 15.16 8.48 -13.13
N ALA A 309 16.01 9.48 -13.35
CA ALA A 309 16.47 9.86 -14.69
C ALA A 309 17.59 8.94 -15.18
N ARG A 310 18.44 8.41 -14.28
CA ARG A 310 19.68 7.65 -14.53
C ARG A 310 20.76 8.41 -15.31
N ILE A 311 20.36 9.30 -16.21
CA ILE A 311 21.21 10.21 -16.97
C ILE A 311 20.44 11.51 -17.26
N ILE A 312 21.04 12.67 -17.01
CA ILE A 312 20.39 13.98 -17.16
C ILE A 312 21.40 15.12 -17.33
N THR A 313 21.02 16.19 -18.02
CA THR A 313 21.83 17.42 -18.09
C THR A 313 21.51 18.37 -16.93
N THR A 314 22.43 19.27 -16.59
CA THR A 314 22.19 20.27 -15.54
C THR A 314 20.98 21.18 -15.83
N PRO A 315 20.83 21.75 -17.06
CA PRO A 315 19.66 22.59 -17.38
C PRO A 315 18.34 21.83 -17.29
N GLU A 316 18.33 20.55 -17.66
CA GLU A 316 17.14 19.72 -17.57
C GLU A 316 16.82 19.35 -16.12
N ALA A 317 17.82 19.02 -15.31
CA ALA A 317 17.64 18.62 -13.92
C ALA A 317 16.98 19.72 -13.08
N VAL A 318 17.46 20.96 -13.20
CA VAL A 318 16.94 22.12 -12.45
C VAL A 318 15.44 22.36 -12.70
N ARG A 319 14.90 21.97 -13.86
CA ARG A 319 13.45 22.11 -14.16
C ARG A 319 12.55 21.21 -13.31
N TYR A 320 13.10 20.14 -12.74
CA TYR A 320 12.35 19.16 -11.97
C TYR A 320 12.45 19.36 -10.46
N LEU A 321 13.37 20.20 -10.00
CA LEU A 321 13.61 20.50 -8.58
C LEU A 321 12.69 21.64 -8.11
N SER A 322 12.66 21.89 -6.79
CA SER A 322 12.00 23.06 -6.22
C SER A 322 12.66 24.36 -6.69
N GLU A 323 11.92 25.46 -6.67
CA GLU A 323 12.43 26.79 -7.06
C GLU A 323 13.59 27.26 -6.16
N ASP A 324 13.64 26.77 -4.93
CA ASP A 324 14.71 27.03 -3.97
C ASP A 324 16.05 26.35 -4.37
N THR A 325 15.98 25.27 -5.16
CA THR A 325 17.18 24.52 -5.56
C THR A 325 17.86 25.19 -6.75
N THR A 326 18.83 26.06 -6.46
CA THR A 326 19.62 26.72 -7.49
C THR A 326 20.52 25.75 -8.25
N ARG A 327 21.01 26.18 -9.43
CA ARG A 327 21.95 25.41 -10.27
C ARG A 327 23.21 25.00 -9.51
N ASP A 328 23.77 25.88 -8.69
CA ASP A 328 25.00 25.61 -7.94
C ASP A 328 24.75 24.60 -6.81
N VAL A 329 23.61 24.70 -6.12
CA VAL A 329 23.19 23.74 -5.09
C VAL A 329 23.00 22.34 -5.71
N PHE A 330 22.36 22.26 -6.88
CA PHE A 330 22.27 21.00 -7.61
C PHE A 330 23.66 20.43 -7.95
N VAL A 331 24.56 21.25 -8.51
CA VAL A 331 25.92 20.82 -8.88
C VAL A 331 26.73 20.36 -7.66
N MET A 332 26.50 20.93 -6.48
CA MET A 332 27.12 20.48 -5.24
C MET A 332 26.64 19.09 -4.83
N HIS A 333 25.32 18.85 -4.80
CA HIS A 333 24.74 17.60 -4.30
C HIS A 333 24.78 16.45 -5.30
N VAL A 334 24.68 16.72 -6.61
CA VAL A 334 24.59 15.67 -7.63
C VAL A 334 25.83 14.77 -7.67
N ARG A 335 26.98 15.29 -7.25
CA ARG A 335 28.27 14.58 -7.20
C ARG A 335 28.29 13.41 -6.23
N ASP A 336 27.38 13.40 -5.25
CA ASP A 336 27.24 12.28 -4.33
C ASP A 336 26.55 11.09 -5.00
N PHE A 337 25.76 11.32 -6.05
CA PHE A 337 24.90 10.31 -6.68
C PHE A 337 25.24 10.01 -8.15
N ALA A 338 25.97 10.89 -8.82
CA ALA A 338 26.30 10.78 -10.24
C ALA A 338 27.73 11.23 -10.56
N HIS A 339 28.25 10.73 -11.67
CA HIS A 339 29.49 11.21 -12.30
C HIS A 339 29.20 11.95 -13.59
N MET A 340 30.08 12.87 -13.96
CA MET A 340 29.93 13.64 -15.18
C MET A 340 30.62 12.95 -16.36
N VAL A 341 29.91 12.80 -17.48
CA VAL A 341 30.39 12.23 -18.74
C VAL A 341 29.96 13.15 -19.87
N CYS A 342 30.93 13.82 -20.51
CA CYS A 342 30.68 14.75 -21.62
C CYS A 342 29.58 15.81 -21.30
N GLY A 343 29.65 16.46 -20.13
CA GLY A 343 28.66 17.48 -19.72
C GLY A 343 27.31 16.91 -19.25
N VAL A 344 27.16 15.60 -19.17
CA VAL A 344 25.94 14.93 -18.70
C VAL A 344 26.19 14.20 -17.39
N TRP A 345 25.25 14.26 -16.44
CA TRP A 345 25.31 13.50 -15.20
C TRP A 345 24.79 12.08 -15.41
N VAL A 346 25.56 11.08 -15.03
CA VAL A 346 25.22 9.65 -15.11
C VAL A 346 25.27 9.06 -13.71
N ILE A 347 24.21 8.37 -13.28
CA ILE A 347 24.15 7.72 -11.97
C ILE A 347 25.36 6.82 -11.73
N LYS A 348 25.89 6.86 -10.50
CA LYS A 348 27.05 6.07 -10.10
C LYS A 348 26.77 4.58 -10.21
N SER A 349 27.73 3.85 -10.78
CA SER A 349 27.59 2.41 -11.02
C SER A 349 27.54 1.59 -9.72
N GLU A 350 28.13 2.09 -8.63
CA GLU A 350 28.07 1.46 -7.29
C GLU A 350 26.69 1.53 -6.63
N MET A 351 25.82 2.46 -7.05
CA MET A 351 24.43 2.51 -6.59
C MET A 351 23.57 1.44 -7.27
N LEU A 352 23.91 1.06 -8.50
CA LEU A 352 23.14 0.10 -9.30
C LEU A 352 23.61 -1.34 -9.11
N TYR A 353 24.91 -1.55 -8.92
CA TYR A 353 25.52 -2.88 -8.89
C TYR A 353 26.34 -3.05 -7.61
N GLN A 354 25.69 -3.60 -6.58
CA GLN A 354 26.25 -3.88 -5.27
C GLN A 354 26.37 -5.40 -5.05
N GLY A 355 27.49 -5.84 -4.46
CA GLY A 355 27.66 -7.24 -4.05
C GLY A 355 28.75 -7.98 -4.81
N ASP A 356 28.38 -9.13 -5.37
CA ASP A 356 29.28 -10.22 -5.78
C ASP A 356 30.26 -9.90 -6.94
N ASP A 357 31.07 -10.89 -7.30
CA ASP A 357 32.04 -10.80 -8.40
C ASP A 357 31.37 -10.50 -9.76
N HIS A 358 30.14 -11.00 -9.97
CA HIS A 358 29.39 -10.74 -11.21
C HIS A 358 28.94 -9.28 -11.26
N GLN A 359 28.37 -8.74 -10.17
CA GLN A 359 28.03 -7.33 -10.03
C GLN A 359 29.25 -6.42 -10.17
N THR A 360 30.41 -6.86 -9.66
CA THR A 360 31.68 -6.14 -9.84
C THR A 360 32.14 -6.12 -11.30
N ALA A 361 31.93 -7.20 -12.06
CA ALA A 361 32.17 -7.24 -13.50
C ALA A 361 31.21 -6.31 -14.26
N LEU A 362 29.90 -6.33 -13.93
CA LEU A 362 28.90 -5.41 -14.51
C LEU A 362 29.28 -3.94 -14.28
N ARG A 363 29.63 -3.58 -13.03
CA ARG A 363 30.08 -2.25 -12.65
C ARG A 363 31.31 -1.82 -13.45
N SER A 364 32.31 -2.69 -13.55
CA SER A 364 33.56 -2.38 -14.27
C SER A 364 33.36 -2.28 -15.78
N ALA A 365 32.48 -3.10 -16.37
CA ALA A 365 32.12 -3.02 -17.78
C ALA A 365 31.38 -1.72 -18.12
N ARG A 366 30.43 -1.33 -17.27
CA ARG A 366 29.71 -0.05 -17.38
C ARG A 366 30.66 1.13 -17.29
N ASP A 367 31.52 1.16 -16.28
CA ASP A 367 32.48 2.25 -16.09
C ASP A 367 33.49 2.33 -17.23
N LEU A 368 33.92 1.19 -17.79
CA LEU A 368 34.79 1.17 -18.97
C LEU A 368 34.11 1.84 -20.17
N ALA A 369 32.83 1.51 -20.42
CA ALA A 369 32.07 2.14 -21.49
C ALA A 369 31.95 3.66 -21.30
N LEU A 370 31.71 4.13 -20.07
CA LEU A 370 31.69 5.56 -19.75
C LEU A 370 33.08 6.23 -19.94
N CYS A 371 34.18 5.55 -19.60
CA CYS A 371 35.54 6.03 -19.86
C CYS A 371 35.82 6.18 -21.36
N LEU A 372 35.41 5.19 -22.17
CA LEU A 372 35.57 5.21 -23.62
C LEU A 372 34.80 6.38 -24.24
N ILE A 373 33.54 6.58 -23.84
CA ILE A 373 32.72 7.73 -24.27
C ILE A 373 33.38 9.05 -23.90
N THR A 374 33.86 9.17 -22.65
CA THR A 374 34.56 10.38 -22.17
C THR A 374 35.81 10.69 -23.01
N SER A 375 36.44 9.66 -23.57
CA SER A 375 37.64 9.77 -24.39
C SER A 375 37.35 9.90 -25.90
N GLY A 376 36.07 9.98 -26.30
CA GLY A 376 35.67 10.02 -27.70
C GLY A 376 35.90 8.71 -28.47
N LEU A 377 36.05 7.60 -27.76
CA LEU A 377 36.28 6.28 -28.34
C LEU A 377 34.96 5.51 -28.51
N PRO A 378 34.82 4.69 -29.57
CA PRO A 378 33.61 3.94 -29.82
C PRO A 378 33.40 2.85 -28.78
N VAL A 379 32.17 2.71 -28.28
CA VAL A 379 31.78 1.61 -27.38
C VAL A 379 31.11 0.50 -28.19
N ARG A 380 31.71 -0.69 -28.17
CA ARG A 380 31.16 -1.88 -28.85
C ARG A 380 30.87 -2.99 -27.85
N ARG A 381 29.71 -3.62 -28.01
CA ARG A 381 29.30 -4.76 -27.18
C ARG A 381 30.30 -5.92 -27.28
N SER A 382 30.88 -6.16 -28.47
CA SER A 382 31.86 -7.21 -28.70
C SER A 382 33.11 -7.09 -27.83
N ASP A 383 33.53 -5.85 -27.56
CA ASP A 383 34.78 -5.57 -26.86
C ASP A 383 34.57 -5.73 -25.35
N LEU A 384 33.45 -5.22 -24.85
CA LEU A 384 33.03 -5.44 -23.46
C LEU A 384 32.81 -6.93 -23.16
N ARG A 385 32.15 -7.66 -24.06
CA ARG A 385 31.94 -9.12 -23.91
C ARG A 385 33.27 -9.85 -23.78
N ARG A 386 34.25 -9.49 -24.61
CA ARG A 386 35.55 -10.14 -24.61
C ARG A 386 36.38 -9.80 -23.38
N ALA A 387 36.28 -8.55 -22.91
CA ALA A 387 37.01 -8.08 -21.73
C ALA A 387 36.46 -8.69 -20.42
N PHE A 388 35.14 -8.78 -20.28
CA PHE A 388 34.50 -9.14 -19.00
C PHE A 388 33.81 -10.51 -18.99
N GLY A 389 33.66 -11.17 -20.14
CA GLY A 389 32.98 -12.48 -20.22
C GLY A 389 31.48 -12.43 -19.93
N LEU A 390 30.85 -11.25 -20.02
CA LEU A 390 29.44 -11.03 -19.72
C LEU A 390 28.51 -11.52 -20.84
N SER A 391 27.27 -11.86 -20.49
CA SER A 391 26.27 -12.22 -21.49
C SER A 391 25.83 -11.01 -22.33
N ILE A 392 25.24 -11.26 -23.50
CA ILE A 392 24.70 -10.17 -24.33
C ILE A 392 23.57 -9.43 -23.60
N ALA A 393 22.72 -10.16 -22.87
CA ALA A 393 21.63 -9.59 -22.10
C ALA A 393 22.14 -8.65 -21.00
N ASP A 394 23.20 -9.03 -20.29
CA ASP A 394 23.83 -8.19 -19.27
C ASP A 394 24.39 -6.90 -19.88
N LEU A 395 25.08 -7.02 -21.02
CA LEU A 395 25.67 -5.87 -21.70
C LEU A 395 24.60 -4.91 -22.23
N ASP A 396 23.49 -5.44 -22.77
CA ASP A 396 22.36 -4.61 -23.17
C ASP A 396 21.68 -3.95 -21.98
N ALA A 397 21.53 -4.66 -20.87
CA ALA A 397 20.98 -4.10 -19.64
C ALA A 397 21.83 -2.95 -19.11
N ILE A 398 23.17 -3.11 -19.00
CA ILE A 398 24.04 -2.03 -18.50
C ILE A 398 24.08 -0.83 -19.44
N LEU A 399 24.19 -1.05 -20.77
CA LEU A 399 24.34 0.04 -21.74
C LEU A 399 23.05 0.83 -21.89
N SER A 400 21.89 0.17 -21.88
CA SER A 400 20.58 0.83 -22.01
C SER A 400 20.25 1.81 -20.88
N THR A 401 20.96 1.72 -19.74
CA THR A 401 20.77 2.66 -18.64
C THR A 401 21.27 4.08 -18.95
N PHE A 402 22.23 4.26 -19.86
CA PHE A 402 22.85 5.56 -20.16
C PHE A 402 23.07 5.82 -21.66
N ALA A 403 23.06 4.79 -22.49
CA ALA A 403 23.39 4.86 -23.90
C ALA A 403 22.27 4.30 -24.79
N LYS A 404 22.35 4.63 -26.08
CA LYS A 404 21.55 4.07 -27.18
C LYS A 404 22.47 3.62 -28.31
N VAL A 405 21.98 2.74 -29.17
CA VAL A 405 22.70 2.35 -30.38
C VAL A 405 22.77 3.55 -31.32
N ASP A 406 23.97 3.84 -31.83
CA ASP A 406 24.19 4.86 -32.83
C ASP A 406 23.62 4.40 -34.18
N PRO A 407 22.57 5.07 -34.70
CA PRO A 407 21.97 4.70 -35.98
C PRO A 407 22.89 4.97 -37.17
N ASN A 408 23.87 5.87 -37.02
CA ASN A 408 24.76 6.30 -38.09
C ASN A 408 26.03 5.44 -38.19
N CYS A 409 26.28 4.59 -37.19
CA CYS A 409 27.46 3.75 -37.14
C CYS A 409 27.16 2.37 -37.74
N GLN A 410 27.83 2.03 -38.85
CA GLN A 410 27.67 0.71 -39.50
C GLN A 410 28.05 -0.45 -38.57
N GLU A 411 28.91 -0.22 -37.57
CA GLU A 411 29.38 -1.23 -36.63
C GLU A 411 28.53 -1.32 -35.34
N ARG A 412 27.34 -0.67 -35.31
CA ARG A 412 26.41 -0.67 -34.16
C ARG A 412 27.09 -0.25 -32.84
N GLY A 413 27.78 0.89 -32.88
CA GLY A 413 28.35 1.52 -31.69
C GLY A 413 27.28 2.03 -30.72
N TRP A 414 27.67 2.27 -29.47
CA TRP A 414 26.81 2.88 -28.45
C TRP A 414 27.26 4.30 -28.14
N ILE A 415 26.30 5.22 -28.08
CA ILE A 415 26.49 6.64 -27.77
C ILE A 415 25.58 7.04 -26.61
N LEU A 416 25.88 8.14 -25.91
CA LEU A 416 24.99 8.66 -24.87
C LEU A 416 23.58 8.90 -25.44
N ARG A 417 22.57 8.53 -24.66
CA ARG A 417 21.18 8.73 -25.08
C ARG A 417 20.74 10.20 -24.97
N VAL A 418 21.40 10.94 -24.09
CA VAL A 418 21.23 12.38 -23.84
C VAL A 418 22.39 13.12 -24.51
N GLU A 419 22.09 14.21 -25.20
CA GLU A 419 23.12 15.03 -25.85
C GLU A 419 23.99 15.77 -24.82
N PRO A 420 25.31 15.84 -25.05
CA PRO A 420 26.24 16.63 -24.23
C PRO A 420 25.80 18.08 -24.02
N ASP A 421 25.79 18.54 -22.76
CA ASP A 421 25.60 19.96 -22.44
C ASP A 421 26.89 20.74 -22.70
N ILE A 422 26.95 21.43 -23.85
CA ILE A 422 28.07 22.29 -24.23
C ILE A 422 28.16 23.58 -23.40
N THR A 423 27.13 23.89 -22.61
CA THR A 423 27.08 25.12 -21.79
C THR A 423 27.66 24.90 -20.39
N PHE A 424 27.85 23.65 -19.97
CA PHE A 424 28.44 23.31 -18.68
C PHE A 424 29.94 23.62 -18.66
N GLY A 425 30.43 24.22 -17.56
CA GLY A 425 31.82 24.63 -17.40
C GLY A 425 32.05 26.13 -17.55
N ARG A 426 30.98 26.94 -17.53
CA ARG A 426 31.07 28.41 -17.63
C ARG A 426 31.36 29.08 -16.30
N SER A 427 30.96 28.47 -15.19
CA SER A 427 31.26 28.97 -13.84
C SER A 427 32.54 28.33 -13.29
N LYS A 428 33.19 29.00 -12.34
CA LYS A 428 34.36 28.44 -11.64
C LYS A 428 34.04 27.11 -10.96
N LEU A 429 32.87 27.00 -10.33
CA LEU A 429 32.39 25.78 -9.69
C LEU A 429 32.29 24.63 -10.68
N GLU A 430 31.63 24.84 -11.83
CA GLU A 430 31.46 23.82 -12.85
C GLU A 430 32.79 23.38 -13.46
N LEU A 431 33.72 24.32 -13.67
CA LEU A 431 35.05 24.02 -14.20
C LEU A 431 35.88 23.17 -13.23
N ASP A 432 35.84 23.50 -11.94
CA ASP A 432 36.48 22.70 -10.88
C ASP A 432 35.89 21.27 -10.84
N VAL A 433 34.57 21.14 -11.00
CA VAL A 433 33.88 19.85 -11.11
C VAL A 433 34.38 19.07 -12.32
N MET A 434 34.44 19.67 -13.51
CA MET A 434 34.93 19.01 -14.73
C MET A 434 36.37 18.48 -14.56
N VAL A 435 37.25 19.27 -13.95
CA VAL A 435 38.63 18.85 -13.66
C VAL A 435 38.64 17.66 -12.69
N SER A 436 37.82 17.70 -11.65
CA SER A 436 37.72 16.62 -10.66
C SER A 436 37.20 15.31 -11.28
N GLU A 437 36.18 15.40 -12.13
CA GLU A 437 35.56 14.25 -12.81
C GLU A 437 36.52 13.66 -13.85
N ARG A 438 37.27 14.48 -14.58
CA ARG A 438 38.32 13.99 -15.49
C ARG A 438 39.39 13.19 -14.75
N ARG A 439 39.84 13.65 -13.57
CA ARG A 439 40.79 12.91 -12.73
C ARG A 439 40.19 11.61 -12.22
N TYR A 440 38.92 11.64 -11.82
CA TYR A 440 38.19 10.44 -11.38
C TYR A 440 38.17 9.38 -12.49
N TRP A 441 37.76 9.73 -13.71
CA TRP A 441 37.70 8.78 -14.82
C TRP A 441 39.06 8.23 -15.22
N HIS A 442 40.12 9.03 -15.16
CA HIS A 442 41.49 8.55 -15.38
C HIS A 442 41.90 7.51 -14.34
N LYS A 443 41.66 7.78 -13.06
CA LYS A 443 41.92 6.83 -11.98
C LYS A 443 41.06 5.58 -12.11
N ARG A 444 39.80 5.72 -12.50
CA ARG A 444 38.87 4.61 -12.68
C ARG A 444 39.29 3.69 -13.82
N TRP A 445 39.75 4.27 -14.93
CA TRP A 445 40.36 3.53 -16.05
C TRP A 445 41.53 2.67 -15.59
N GLU A 446 42.47 3.23 -14.81
CA GLU A 446 43.61 2.46 -14.27
C GLU A 446 43.15 1.30 -13.36
N GLN A 447 42.13 1.51 -12.54
CA GLN A 447 41.58 0.48 -11.67
C GLN A 447 40.97 -0.67 -12.48
N ILE A 448 40.20 -0.34 -13.52
CA ILE A 448 39.60 -1.34 -14.42
C ILE A 448 40.69 -2.10 -15.16
N HIS A 449 41.73 -1.41 -15.62
CA HIS A 449 42.88 -2.05 -16.25
C HIS A 449 43.56 -3.07 -15.32
N ARG A 450 43.86 -2.68 -14.08
CA ARG A 450 44.43 -3.59 -13.07
C ARG A 450 43.53 -4.80 -12.80
N TYR A 451 42.22 -4.57 -12.71
CA TYR A 451 41.23 -5.63 -12.55
C TYR A 451 41.29 -6.64 -13.71
N LEU A 452 41.28 -6.16 -14.96
CA LEU A 452 41.35 -7.01 -16.15
C LEU A 452 42.67 -7.79 -16.21
N SER A 453 43.81 -7.14 -15.95
CA SER A 453 45.11 -7.82 -15.92
C SER A 453 45.17 -8.91 -14.85
N ALA A 454 44.59 -8.68 -13.67
CA ALA A 454 44.52 -9.69 -12.62
C ALA A 454 43.63 -10.88 -13.00
N GLN A 455 42.51 -10.64 -13.69
CA GLN A 455 41.63 -11.70 -14.19
C GLN A 455 42.32 -12.54 -15.26
N GLU A 456 43.05 -11.93 -16.19
CA GLU A 456 43.84 -12.69 -17.17
C GLU A 456 44.90 -13.57 -16.50
N ALA A 457 45.58 -13.06 -15.49
CA ALA A 457 46.58 -13.83 -14.75
C ALA A 457 45.95 -15.04 -14.05
N LYS A 458 44.76 -14.88 -13.46
CA LYS A 458 43.99 -15.99 -12.86
C LYS A 458 43.62 -17.05 -13.89
N VAL A 459 43.11 -16.65 -15.07
CA VAL A 459 42.75 -17.57 -16.15
C VAL A 459 43.97 -18.31 -16.70
N LYS A 460 45.12 -17.63 -16.84
CA LYS A 460 46.39 -18.26 -17.24
C LYS A 460 46.90 -19.23 -16.18
N ALA A 461 46.76 -18.92 -14.89
CA ALA A 461 47.17 -19.80 -13.80
C ALA A 461 46.28 -21.06 -13.68
N THR A 462 44.97 -20.95 -13.91
CA THR A 462 44.06 -22.10 -13.95
C THR A 462 44.27 -22.95 -15.20
N ALA A 463 44.51 -22.34 -16.36
CA ALA A 463 44.88 -23.05 -17.59
C ALA A 463 46.25 -23.74 -17.49
N SER A 464 47.22 -23.17 -16.76
CA SER A 464 48.51 -23.82 -16.50
C SER A 464 48.40 -25.07 -15.61
N ARG A 465 47.35 -25.17 -14.77
CA ARG A 465 47.03 -26.39 -14.00
C ARG A 465 46.31 -27.45 -14.84
N HIS A 466 45.79 -27.08 -16.01
CA HIS A 466 45.12 -27.95 -16.97
C HIS A 466 45.78 -27.79 -18.35
N ARG A 467 47.03 -28.24 -18.54
CA ARG A 467 47.52 -28.56 -19.89
C ARG A 467 47.13 -30.01 -20.17
N SER A 468 46.20 -30.26 -21.10
CA SER A 468 46.46 -30.17 -22.54
C SER A 468 45.45 -29.33 -23.36
N SER A 469 46.01 -28.71 -24.41
CA SER A 469 45.37 -28.17 -25.61
C SER A 469 44.81 -26.73 -25.61
N SER A 470 45.52 -25.92 -26.40
CA SER A 470 45.06 -24.87 -27.32
C SER A 470 44.81 -23.43 -26.85
N ARG A 471 45.77 -22.60 -27.30
CA ARG A 471 45.69 -21.23 -27.86
C ARG A 471 44.38 -20.45 -27.66
N SER A 472 44.50 -19.31 -26.97
CA SER A 472 43.92 -18.01 -27.37
C SER A 472 44.36 -16.90 -26.40
N VAL A 473 44.07 -15.65 -26.78
CA VAL A 473 44.21 -14.38 -26.03
C VAL A 473 45.44 -13.52 -26.39
N VAL A 474 45.36 -12.88 -27.56
CA VAL A 474 45.97 -11.58 -27.86
C VAL A 474 44.82 -10.65 -28.25
N PHE A 475 44.32 -9.84 -27.31
CA PHE A 475 43.33 -8.79 -27.64
C PHE A 475 43.52 -7.50 -26.84
N LEU A 476 44.15 -7.54 -25.66
CA LEU A 476 44.48 -6.33 -24.92
C LEU A 476 45.53 -5.45 -25.62
N SER A 477 46.26 -5.92 -26.62
CA SER A 477 47.21 -5.05 -27.33
C SER A 477 46.54 -3.98 -28.21
N PHE A 478 45.27 -4.19 -28.62
CA PHE A 478 44.58 -3.31 -29.58
C PHE A 478 43.87 -2.10 -28.94
N LEU A 479 43.41 -2.21 -27.68
CA LEU A 479 42.82 -1.07 -26.95
C LEU A 479 43.88 -0.14 -26.31
N PHE A 480 45.15 -0.55 -26.28
CA PHE A 480 46.19 0.09 -25.48
C PHE A 480 47.29 0.79 -26.30
N HIS A 481 47.06 0.99 -27.60
CA HIS A 481 47.92 1.80 -28.49
C HIS A 481 47.24 3.10 -28.93
N VAL A 482 46.78 3.88 -27.97
CA VAL A 482 46.60 5.33 -28.15
C VAL A 482 47.33 6.00 -26.99
N LYS A 483 48.58 6.35 -27.24
CA LYS A 483 49.37 7.27 -26.41
C LYS A 483 49.07 8.70 -26.83
#